data_AF-A0A932TTD5-F1
#
_entry.id   AF-A0A932TTD5-F1
#
_cell.length_a   1.000
_cell.length_b   1.000
_cell.length_c   1.000
_cell.angle_alpha   90.00
_cell.angle_beta   90.00
_cell.angle_gamma   90.00
#
_symmetry.space_group_name_H-M   'P 1'
#
loop_
_entity.id
_entity.type
_entity.pdbx_description
1 polymer ?
#
loop_
_entity_poly.entity_id
_entity_poly.type
_entity_poly.pdbx_seq_one_letter_code
_entity_poly.pdbx_strand_id
1 'polypeptide(L)'
;MRRERKKYARACRLGLLLGAMAVLPSRAARADRDPSAGSFLKTPVLSLAQFIQRVQKDPVLQKRYGKHFGLAAGAVPGYLAERLEAETLPKSAAYTVYNVTGDGQIYPTKQVLPAGTRIYRLRGKSFFFTRMGDPARPFLTPRVVRRLPPLPSRPTPPQELIEQVGEVQVPSE
;
A
#
# COMPACT_ATOMS: atom_id res chain seq x y z
N MET A 1 -26.45 -68.75 25.79
CA MET A 1 -25.64 -69.66 26.63
C MET A 1 -24.28 -68.98 26.88
N ARG A 2 -23.86 -68.85 28.17
CA ARG A 2 -22.51 -68.49 28.69
C ARG A 2 -21.91 -67.15 28.23
N ARG A 3 -21.89 -66.04 29.02
CA ARG A 3 -21.21 -65.73 30.31
C ARG A 3 -19.77 -66.24 30.41
N GLU A 4 -18.84 -65.30 30.70
CA GLU A 4 -17.65 -65.34 31.62
C GLU A 4 -16.65 -64.27 31.10
N ARG A 5 -16.41 -63.08 31.66
CA ARG A 5 -16.03 -62.61 33.01
C ARG A 5 -14.78 -63.28 33.59
N LYS A 6 -13.65 -62.53 33.57
CA LYS A 6 -12.73 -62.17 34.68
C LYS A 6 -11.25 -62.33 34.29
N LYS A 7 -10.45 -61.25 34.26
CA LYS A 7 -9.82 -60.45 35.34
C LYS A 7 -8.49 -61.06 35.86
N TYR A 8 -7.49 -60.15 35.95
CA TYR A 8 -6.33 -60.09 36.85
C TYR A 8 -4.97 -60.70 36.41
N ALA A 9 -3.96 -59.82 36.33
CA ALA A 9 -2.65 -59.95 36.99
C ALA A 9 -1.91 -58.59 36.81
N ARG A 10 -1.88 -57.70 37.80
CA ARG A 10 -0.86 -57.53 38.85
C ARG A 10 0.60 -57.50 38.33
N ALA A 11 1.08 -56.27 38.18
CA ALA A 11 2.34 -55.69 38.69
C ALA A 11 3.67 -56.47 38.54
N CYS A 12 4.60 -55.87 37.79
CA CYS A 12 6.06 -55.93 38.01
C CYS A 12 6.65 -54.56 37.60
N ARG A 13 7.03 -53.74 38.59
CA ARG A 13 8.43 -53.45 38.99
C ARG A 13 9.21 -52.56 38.01
N LEU A 14 9.40 -51.32 38.46
CA LEU A 14 10.70 -50.65 38.62
C LEU A 14 11.69 -50.79 37.46
N GLY A 15 11.86 -49.72 36.69
CA GLY A 15 12.93 -49.66 35.70
C GLY A 15 13.10 -48.30 35.03
N LEU A 16 14.12 -47.58 35.49
CA LEU A 16 14.96 -46.69 34.69
C LEU A 16 14.42 -45.31 34.29
N LEU A 17 14.88 -44.32 35.05
CA LEU A 17 15.10 -42.93 34.64
C LEU A 17 15.87 -42.87 33.31
N LEU A 18 15.23 -42.36 32.27
CA LEU A 18 15.88 -41.78 31.10
C LEU A 18 15.28 -40.39 30.90
N GLY A 19 16.09 -39.38 31.20
CA GLY A 19 15.72 -37.98 31.06
C GLY A 19 15.43 -37.64 29.61
N ALA A 20 14.14 -37.52 29.28
CA ALA A 20 13.72 -36.83 28.09
C ALA A 20 13.96 -35.33 28.31
N MET A 21 15.09 -34.82 27.81
CA MET A 21 15.20 -33.38 27.51
C MET A 21 14.10 -33.07 26.50
N ALA A 22 12.96 -32.59 27.00
CA ALA A 22 11.93 -32.01 26.19
C ALA A 22 12.52 -30.75 25.54
N VAL A 23 12.96 -30.88 24.28
CA VAL A 23 13.21 -29.74 23.41
C VAL A 23 11.85 -29.08 23.21
N LEU A 24 11.53 -28.13 24.08
CA LEU A 24 10.37 -27.27 23.92
C LEU A 24 10.57 -26.51 22.60
N PRO A 25 9.72 -26.70 21.59
CA PRO A 25 9.73 -25.79 20.46
C PRO A 25 9.38 -24.42 21.03
N SER A 26 10.35 -23.52 21.03
CA SER A 26 10.12 -22.10 21.28
C SER A 26 9.16 -21.63 20.18
N ARG A 27 7.86 -21.71 20.45
CA ARG A 27 6.83 -20.96 19.72
C ARG A 27 7.14 -19.50 20.01
N ALA A 28 8.01 -18.91 19.21
CA ALA A 28 8.06 -17.48 19.05
C ALA A 28 6.63 -17.07 18.69
N ALA A 29 5.91 -16.52 19.67
CA ALA A 29 4.64 -15.89 19.45
C ALA A 29 4.92 -14.73 18.49
N ARG A 30 4.80 -15.00 17.18
CA ARG A 30 4.49 -13.94 16.24
C ARG A 30 3.18 -13.39 16.77
N ALA A 31 3.24 -12.20 17.38
CA ALA A 31 2.05 -11.43 17.62
C ALA A 31 1.36 -11.35 16.26
N ASP A 32 0.29 -12.14 16.08
CA ASP A 32 -0.65 -12.01 14.98
C ASP A 32 -1.25 -10.62 15.17
N ARG A 33 -0.57 -9.63 14.61
CA ARG A 33 -1.18 -8.32 14.41
C ARG A 33 -2.36 -8.62 13.52
N ASP A 34 -3.57 -8.43 14.06
CA ASP A 34 -4.80 -8.55 13.31
C ASP A 34 -4.61 -7.81 11.97
N PRO A 35 -4.57 -8.53 10.83
CA PRO A 35 -4.29 -7.90 9.55
C PRO A 35 -5.38 -6.91 9.14
N SER A 36 -6.52 -6.89 9.84
CA SER A 36 -7.59 -5.91 9.68
C SER A 36 -7.39 -4.62 10.49
N ALA A 37 -6.49 -4.61 11.48
CA ALA A 37 -6.21 -3.41 12.27
C ALA A 37 -5.54 -2.35 11.37
N GLY A 38 -6.30 -1.32 11.02
CA GLY A 38 -5.84 -0.27 10.12
C GLY A 38 -6.37 -0.36 8.68
N SER A 39 -7.11 -1.41 8.33
CA SER A 39 -7.63 -1.56 6.97
C SER A 39 -8.93 -0.78 6.74
N PHE A 40 -9.20 -0.35 5.50
CA PHE A 40 -10.49 0.23 5.13
C PHE A 40 -11.62 -0.78 5.33
N LEU A 41 -11.44 -2.01 4.84
CA LEU A 41 -12.37 -3.12 5.04
C LEU A 41 -11.98 -3.98 6.23
N LYS A 42 -12.98 -4.47 6.97
CA LYS A 42 -12.78 -5.45 8.05
C LYS A 42 -12.51 -6.87 7.53
N THR A 43 -13.00 -7.17 6.32
CA THR A 43 -12.87 -8.49 5.71
C THR A 43 -12.34 -8.36 4.29
N PRO A 44 -11.51 -9.31 3.83
CA PRO A 44 -10.97 -9.28 2.49
C PRO A 44 -12.05 -9.54 1.44
N VAL A 45 -11.99 -8.80 0.34
CA VAL A 45 -12.83 -9.05 -0.85
C VAL A 45 -12.10 -9.95 -1.83
N LEU A 46 -12.84 -10.79 -2.58
CA LEU A 46 -12.29 -11.76 -3.52
C LEU A 46 -12.40 -11.31 -4.98
N SER A 47 -13.32 -10.38 -5.27
CA SER A 47 -13.59 -9.85 -6.60
C SER A 47 -13.90 -8.36 -6.59
N LEU A 48 -13.75 -7.72 -7.75
CA LEU A 48 -14.09 -6.31 -7.94
C LEU A 48 -15.59 -6.07 -7.69
N ALA A 49 -16.46 -6.96 -8.17
CA ALA A 49 -17.90 -6.85 -7.93
C ALA A 49 -18.24 -6.86 -6.42
N GLN A 50 -17.60 -7.74 -5.65
CA GLN A 50 -17.77 -7.78 -4.19
C GLN A 50 -17.25 -6.50 -3.53
N PHE A 51 -16.13 -5.95 -4.01
CA PHE A 51 -15.60 -4.68 -3.55
C PHE A 51 -16.61 -3.54 -3.75
N ILE A 52 -17.09 -3.35 -4.99
CA ILE A 52 -18.07 -2.31 -5.33
C ILE A 52 -19.35 -2.47 -4.51
N GLN A 53 -19.89 -3.69 -4.41
CA GLN A 53 -21.09 -3.95 -3.62
C GLN A 53 -20.90 -3.60 -2.14
N ARG A 54 -19.70 -3.84 -1.59
CA ARG A 54 -19.39 -3.49 -0.20
C ARG A 54 -19.36 -1.97 0.00
N VAL A 55 -18.76 -1.23 -0.93
CA VAL A 55 -18.75 0.24 -0.88
C VAL A 55 -20.16 0.81 -1.04
N GLN A 56 -20.98 0.25 -1.91
CA GLN A 56 -22.39 0.66 -2.08
C GLN A 56 -23.21 0.52 -0.79
N LYS A 57 -22.99 -0.56 -0.03
CA LYS A 57 -23.77 -0.87 1.18
C LYS A 57 -23.28 -0.18 2.45
N ASP A 58 -22.03 0.29 2.48
CA ASP A 58 -21.40 0.83 3.68
C ASP A 58 -21.17 2.35 3.58
N PRO A 59 -22.03 3.18 4.21
CA PRO A 59 -21.90 4.63 4.16
C PRO A 59 -20.64 5.14 4.87
N VAL A 60 -20.07 4.38 5.81
CA VAL A 60 -18.80 4.76 6.47
C VAL A 60 -17.65 4.64 5.48
N LEU A 61 -17.61 3.57 4.68
CA LEU A 61 -16.63 3.44 3.59
C LEU A 61 -16.76 4.54 2.56
N GLN A 62 -17.99 4.87 2.16
CA GLN A 62 -18.24 5.98 1.22
C GLN A 62 -17.69 7.30 1.74
N LYS A 63 -17.90 7.62 3.03
CA LYS A 63 -17.32 8.83 3.65
C LYS A 63 -15.79 8.78 3.67
N ARG A 64 -15.19 7.64 4.01
CA ARG A 64 -13.72 7.49 4.06
C ARG A 64 -13.07 7.64 2.70
N TYR A 65 -13.59 6.96 1.68
CA TYR A 65 -13.12 7.11 0.30
C TYR A 65 -13.43 8.51 -0.23
N GLY A 66 -14.57 9.10 0.10
CA GLY A 66 -14.91 10.47 -0.24
C GLY A 66 -13.87 11.45 0.30
N LYS A 67 -13.47 11.32 1.57
CA LYS A 67 -12.39 12.09 2.18
C LYS A 67 -11.04 11.85 1.49
N HIS A 68 -10.73 10.61 1.11
CA HIS A 68 -9.47 10.27 0.45
C HIS A 68 -9.36 10.83 -0.97
N PHE A 69 -10.45 10.77 -1.75
CA PHE A 69 -10.47 11.17 -3.17
C PHE A 69 -11.01 12.59 -3.41
N GLY A 70 -11.49 13.28 -2.38
CA GLY A 70 -12.13 14.60 -2.51
C GLY A 70 -13.50 14.51 -3.21
N LEU A 71 -14.27 13.46 -2.94
CA LEU A 71 -15.58 13.21 -3.56
C LEU A 71 -16.70 13.29 -2.51
N ALA A 72 -17.90 13.67 -2.96
CA ALA A 72 -19.10 13.48 -2.15
C ALA A 72 -19.32 11.98 -1.89
N ALA A 73 -19.70 11.60 -0.66
CA ALA A 73 -19.82 10.21 -0.25
C ALA A 73 -20.73 9.38 -1.18
N GLY A 74 -21.89 9.92 -1.57
CA GLY A 74 -22.82 9.24 -2.47
C GLY A 74 -22.31 9.07 -3.92
N ALA A 75 -21.31 9.85 -4.35
CA ALA A 75 -20.70 9.73 -5.68
C ALA A 75 -19.62 8.65 -5.74
N VAL A 76 -19.10 8.20 -4.59
CA VAL A 76 -17.99 7.24 -4.51
C VAL A 76 -18.31 5.91 -5.20
N PRO A 77 -19.47 5.26 -4.98
CA PRO A 77 -19.71 3.96 -5.58
C PRO A 77 -19.72 3.98 -7.11
N GLY A 78 -20.34 5.01 -7.71
CA GLY A 78 -20.35 5.20 -9.16
C GLY A 78 -18.94 5.47 -9.70
N TYR A 79 -18.22 6.41 -9.06
CA TYR A 79 -16.83 6.72 -9.42
C TYR A 79 -15.93 5.48 -9.42
N LEU A 80 -16.04 4.60 -8.42
CA LEU A 80 -15.24 3.39 -8.33
C LEU A 80 -15.69 2.33 -9.34
N ALA A 81 -17.00 2.14 -9.53
CA ALA A 81 -17.53 1.14 -10.46
C ALA A 81 -17.13 1.41 -11.91
N GLU A 82 -17.07 2.68 -12.32
CA GLU A 82 -16.74 3.09 -13.69
C GLU A 82 -15.23 3.01 -14.00
N ARG A 83 -14.39 3.17 -12.98
CA ARG A 83 -12.96 3.43 -13.15
C ARG A 83 -12.05 2.33 -12.63
N LEU A 84 -12.56 1.37 -11.88
CA LEU A 84 -11.76 0.27 -11.37
C LEU A 84 -11.70 -0.91 -12.32
N GLU A 85 -10.49 -1.47 -12.44
CA GLU A 85 -10.21 -2.71 -13.16
C GLU A 85 -9.45 -3.68 -12.25
N ALA A 86 -9.75 -4.97 -12.36
CA ALA A 86 -8.98 -5.99 -11.67
C ALA A 86 -7.66 -6.22 -12.41
N GLU A 87 -6.54 -6.15 -11.69
CA GLU A 87 -5.20 -6.37 -12.21
C GLU A 87 -4.37 -7.18 -11.20
N THR A 88 -3.24 -7.72 -11.64
CA THR A 88 -2.22 -8.31 -10.76
C THR A 88 -0.92 -7.53 -10.87
N LEU A 89 -0.24 -7.32 -9.74
CA LEU A 89 1.05 -6.63 -9.75
C LEU A 89 2.09 -7.42 -10.57
N PRO A 90 2.75 -6.81 -11.57
CA PRO A 90 3.72 -7.53 -12.41
C PRO A 90 5.03 -7.81 -11.68
N LYS A 91 5.35 -7.06 -10.63
CA LYS A 91 6.59 -7.19 -9.85
C LYS A 91 6.38 -6.83 -8.39
N SER A 92 7.21 -7.40 -7.53
CA SER A 92 7.30 -7.02 -6.12
C SER A 92 7.88 -5.62 -6.01
N ALA A 93 7.19 -4.73 -5.28
CA ALA A 93 7.66 -3.36 -5.08
C ALA A 93 7.12 -2.76 -3.78
N ALA A 94 7.73 -1.66 -3.33
CA ALA A 94 7.23 -0.87 -2.21
C ALA A 94 6.13 0.09 -2.69
N TYR A 95 5.07 0.16 -1.92
CA TYR A 95 3.92 1.03 -2.14
C TYR A 95 3.63 1.84 -0.89
N THR A 96 3.07 3.04 -1.09
CA THR A 96 2.40 3.77 -0.02
C THR A 96 0.97 3.27 0.05
N VAL A 97 0.62 2.61 1.14
CA VAL A 97 -0.73 2.10 1.43
C VAL A 97 -1.39 3.00 2.47
N TYR A 98 -2.62 3.40 2.23
CA TYR A 98 -3.35 4.28 3.15
C TYR A 98 -4.22 3.44 4.07
N ASN A 99 -3.94 3.56 5.37
CA ASN A 99 -4.63 2.86 6.45
C ASN A 99 -5.55 3.82 7.22
N VAL A 100 -6.44 3.27 8.03
CA VAL A 100 -7.47 4.01 8.80
C VAL A 100 -7.39 3.65 10.27
N THR A 101 -7.25 4.64 11.14
CA THR A 101 -7.31 4.43 12.61
C THR A 101 -8.73 4.03 13.06
N GLY A 102 -8.87 3.57 14.32
CA GLY A 102 -10.19 3.34 14.92
C GLY A 102 -11.12 4.56 14.83
N ASP A 103 -10.55 5.76 14.95
CA ASP A 103 -11.26 7.04 14.88
C ASP A 103 -11.51 7.55 13.45
N GLY A 104 -11.10 6.78 12.42
CA GLY A 104 -11.32 7.14 11.02
C GLY A 104 -10.29 8.10 10.42
N GLN A 105 -9.16 8.36 11.09
CA GLN A 105 -8.07 9.12 10.49
C GLN A 105 -7.31 8.28 9.47
N ILE A 106 -7.02 8.85 8.30
CA ILE A 106 -6.30 8.17 7.22
C ILE A 106 -4.82 8.50 7.33
N TYR A 107 -3.96 7.50 7.37
CA TYR A 107 -2.50 7.67 7.45
C TYR A 107 -1.76 6.75 6.46
N PRO A 108 -0.64 7.19 5.88
CA PRO A 108 0.14 6.37 4.95
C PRO A 108 1.10 5.43 5.69
N THR A 109 1.23 4.20 5.19
CA THR A 109 2.27 3.24 5.57
C THR A 109 3.05 2.77 4.34
N LYS A 110 4.32 2.40 4.53
CA LYS A 110 5.13 1.79 3.48
C LYS A 110 4.98 0.28 3.58
N GLN A 111 4.47 -0.35 2.52
CA GLN A 111 4.31 -1.81 2.45
C GLN A 111 4.94 -2.36 1.17
N VAL A 112 5.58 -3.53 1.27
CA VAL A 112 6.06 -4.26 0.11
C VAL A 112 4.98 -5.22 -0.33
N LEU A 113 4.47 -5.06 -1.55
CA LEU A 113 3.49 -5.96 -2.13
C LEU A 113 4.20 -6.89 -3.12
N PRO A 114 4.01 -8.23 -3.03
CA PRO A 114 4.67 -9.17 -3.92
C PRO A 114 4.08 -9.13 -5.34
N ALA A 115 4.86 -9.59 -6.32
CA ALA A 115 4.37 -9.90 -7.66
C ALA A 115 3.17 -10.88 -7.61
N GLY A 116 2.24 -10.76 -8.55
CA GLY A 116 1.02 -11.56 -8.61
C GLY A 116 -0.08 -11.14 -7.63
N THR A 117 0.17 -10.16 -6.74
CA THR A 117 -0.87 -9.66 -5.83
C THR A 117 -2.03 -9.09 -6.63
N ARG A 118 -3.25 -9.58 -6.39
CA ARG A 118 -4.48 -9.04 -6.98
C ARG A 118 -4.80 -7.66 -6.40
N ILE A 119 -5.05 -6.71 -7.27
CA ILE A 119 -5.38 -5.32 -6.95
C ILE A 119 -6.55 -4.84 -7.79
N TYR A 120 -7.18 -3.74 -7.39
CA TYR A 120 -8.16 -3.03 -8.20
C TYR A 120 -7.59 -1.68 -8.61
N ARG A 121 -7.10 -1.56 -9.84
CA ARG A 121 -6.45 -0.35 -10.35
C ARG A 121 -7.45 0.67 -10.84
N LEU A 122 -7.16 1.93 -10.55
CA LEU A 122 -7.93 3.06 -11.04
C LEU A 122 -7.40 3.51 -12.42
N ARG A 123 -8.25 3.48 -13.44
CA ARG A 123 -7.93 3.91 -14.81
C ARG A 123 -7.33 5.31 -14.85
N GLY A 124 -6.25 5.47 -15.63
CA GLY A 124 -5.57 6.76 -15.83
C GLY A 124 -4.82 7.30 -14.61
N LYS A 125 -4.78 6.57 -13.49
CA LYS A 125 -4.04 6.96 -12.29
C LYS A 125 -3.11 5.84 -11.81
N SER A 126 -2.08 6.20 -11.05
CA SER A 126 -1.19 5.24 -10.39
C SER A 126 -1.77 4.70 -9.08
N PHE A 127 -3.08 4.87 -8.84
CA PHE A 127 -3.75 4.43 -7.62
C PHE A 127 -4.41 3.09 -7.84
N PHE A 128 -4.40 2.24 -6.82
CA PHE A 128 -5.13 0.98 -6.79
C PHE A 128 -5.61 0.67 -5.39
N PHE A 129 -6.47 -0.33 -5.25
CA PHE A 129 -6.97 -0.82 -3.98
C PHE A 129 -6.43 -2.23 -3.71
N THR A 130 -6.04 -2.48 -2.46
CA THR A 130 -5.65 -3.83 -2.00
C THR A 130 -6.88 -4.72 -1.81
N ARG A 131 -6.64 -6.01 -1.51
CA ARG A 131 -7.71 -6.96 -1.12
C ARG A 131 -8.50 -6.51 0.12
N MET A 132 -7.88 -5.69 0.98
CA MET A 132 -8.50 -5.09 2.17
C MET A 132 -9.12 -3.72 1.88
N GLY A 133 -9.20 -3.31 0.61
CA GLY A 133 -9.79 -2.05 0.19
C GLY A 133 -8.94 -0.82 0.49
N ASP A 134 -7.67 -1.00 0.88
CA ASP A 134 -6.81 0.14 1.17
C ASP A 134 -6.38 0.81 -0.12
N PRO A 135 -6.56 2.13 -0.28
CA PRO A 135 -5.95 2.87 -1.37
C PRO A 135 -4.43 2.74 -1.29
N ALA A 136 -3.79 2.56 -2.44
CA ALA A 136 -2.35 2.43 -2.54
C ALA A 136 -1.84 3.12 -3.80
N ARG A 137 -0.58 3.57 -3.75
CA ARG A 137 0.14 4.14 -4.89
C ARG A 137 1.62 3.73 -4.85
N PRO A 138 2.34 3.75 -5.98
CA PRO A 138 3.79 3.54 -6.00
C PRO A 138 4.47 4.41 -4.96
N PHE A 139 5.39 3.81 -4.19
CA PHE A 139 6.19 4.57 -3.25
C PHE A 139 7.18 5.43 -4.04
N LEU A 140 6.96 6.75 -4.02
CA LEU A 140 7.91 7.69 -4.61
C LEU A 140 9.02 7.93 -3.60
N THR A 141 10.22 7.41 -3.86
CA THR A 141 11.40 7.90 -3.17
C THR A 141 11.62 9.34 -3.61
N PRO A 142 11.78 10.31 -2.68
CA PRO A 142 12.20 11.64 -3.09
C PRO A 142 13.53 11.49 -3.81
N ARG A 143 13.55 11.78 -5.11
CA ARG A 143 14.80 11.86 -5.86
C ARG A 143 15.54 13.05 -5.30
N VAL A 144 16.54 12.82 -4.47
CA VAL A 144 17.47 13.87 -4.03
C VAL A 144 18.20 14.32 -5.28
N VAL A 145 17.73 15.41 -5.88
CA VAL A 145 18.48 16.09 -6.94
C VAL A 145 19.65 16.73 -6.21
N ARG A 146 20.81 16.08 -6.25
CA ARG A 146 22.06 16.69 -5.80
C ARG A 146 22.24 17.94 -6.64
N ARG A 147 22.00 19.13 -6.06
CA ARG A 147 22.38 20.38 -6.70
C ARG A 147 23.89 20.32 -6.89
N LEU A 148 24.32 20.18 -8.14
CA LEU A 148 25.73 20.41 -8.46
C LEU A 148 26.03 21.87 -8.07
N PRO A 149 27.20 22.14 -7.46
CA PRO A 149 27.62 23.52 -7.24
C PRO A 149 27.56 24.27 -8.58
N PRO A 150 27.16 25.56 -8.58
CA PRO A 150 27.19 26.35 -9.79
C PRO A 150 28.59 26.28 -10.40
N LEU A 151 28.66 25.89 -11.68
CA LEU A 151 29.90 25.93 -12.43
C LEU A 151 30.42 27.38 -12.38
N PRO A 152 31.73 27.59 -12.22
CA PRO A 152 32.30 28.94 -12.29
C PRO A 152 31.90 29.58 -13.61
N SER A 153 31.26 30.75 -13.52
CA SER A 153 30.87 31.54 -14.67
C SER A 153 32.10 31.78 -15.55
N ARG A 154 32.07 31.29 -16.79
CA ARG A 154 33.10 31.64 -17.77
C ARG A 154 33.07 33.16 -17.94
N PRO A 155 34.21 33.88 -17.84
CA PRO A 155 34.21 35.32 -18.03
C PRO A 155 33.68 35.63 -19.43
N THR A 156 32.60 36.40 -19.48
CA THR A 156 32.05 36.94 -20.73
C THR A 156 33.13 37.82 -21.36
N PRO A 157 33.54 37.58 -22.62
CA PRO A 157 34.42 38.51 -23.30
C PRO A 157 33.76 39.90 -23.31
N PRO A 158 34.53 40.99 -23.13
CA PRO A 158 34.00 42.34 -23.20
C PRO A 158 33.25 42.52 -24.52
N GLN A 159 31.98 42.92 -24.43
CA GLN A 159 31.24 43.37 -25.61
C GLN A 159 31.91 44.66 -26.07
N GLU A 160 32.61 44.58 -27.19
CA GLU A 160 33.11 45.74 -27.92
C GLU A 160 31.92 46.62 -28.27
N LEU A 161 31.94 47.85 -27.76
CA LEU A 161 30.90 48.84 -27.93
C LEU A 161 30.89 49.23 -29.41
N ILE A 162 29.97 48.68 -30.20
CA ILE A 162 29.76 49.13 -31.57
C ILE A 162 29.12 50.52 -31.49
N GLU A 163 29.96 51.53 -31.70
CA GLU A 163 29.60 52.94 -31.85
C GLU A 163 28.69 53.08 -33.09
N GLN A 164 27.39 53.26 -32.84
CA GLN A 164 26.41 53.55 -33.88
C GLN A 164 26.59 54.99 -34.36
N VAL A 165 27.31 55.17 -35.47
CA VAL A 165 27.28 56.40 -36.27
C VAL A 165 26.11 56.28 -37.24
N GLY A 166 24.97 56.89 -36.87
CA GLY A 166 23.77 57.00 -37.70
C GLY A 166 23.54 58.43 -38.17
N GLU A 167 24.12 58.72 -39.34
CA GLU A 167 23.58 59.47 -40.48
C GLU A 167 22.69 60.73 -40.28
N VAL A 168 23.19 61.83 -40.85
CA VAL A 168 22.60 63.17 -40.96
C VAL A 168 21.35 63.17 -41.84
N GLN A 169 20.22 63.65 -41.32
CA GLN A 169 19.04 64.02 -42.11
C GLN A 169 19.12 65.49 -42.54
N VAL A 170 19.12 65.72 -43.84
CA VAL A 170 18.81 67.02 -44.46
C VAL A 170 17.43 66.91 -45.11
N PRO A 171 16.48 67.81 -44.81
CA PRO A 171 15.40 68.13 -45.72
C PRO A 171 15.59 69.53 -46.33
N SER A 172 15.39 69.57 -47.63
CA SER A 172 15.36 70.75 -48.50
C SER A 172 14.20 71.68 -48.19
N GLU A 173 14.43 72.99 -48.29
CA GLU A 173 13.72 73.95 -49.15
C GLU A 173 14.61 75.18 -49.41
#